data_AF-A8ILY2-F1
#
_entry.id   AF-A8ILY2-F1
#
_cell.length_a   1.000
_cell.length_b   1.000
_cell.length_c   1.000
_cell.angle_alpha   90.00
_cell.angle_beta   90.00
_cell.angle_gamma   90.00
#
_symmetry.space_group_name_H-M   'P 1'
#
loop_
_entity.id
_entity.type
_entity.pdbx_description
1 polymer ?
#
loop_
_entity_poly.entity_id
_entity_poly.type
_entity_poly.pdbx_seq_one_letter_code
_entity_poly.pdbx_strand_id
1 'polypeptide(L)'
;MVSDDPKHSAGMIRPFLHHLEYFRAIRMRMRARLPLLLALLGTVGLFSVVLPDPAAADFRLCNRTQSRVGVAIGYKEGENWATEGWWNIAANSCETLLRGDLVARFYYLYAVDYDQGGEWSGKAFMCTRDKEFTIRGVEDCLARGFDRTGFLEVDTKEQKGWTVQLTESNQTGTRPQGAASPAPMPPPAPPARR
;
A
#
# COMPACT_ATOMS: atom_id res chain seq x y z
N MET A 1 76.47 9.33 45.41
CA MET A 1 75.54 9.38 46.54
C MET A 1 74.38 8.49 46.12
N VAL A 2 74.47 7.20 46.43
CA VAL A 2 73.94 6.60 47.68
C VAL A 2 72.42 6.70 47.58
N SER A 3 71.78 5.68 47.02
CA SER A 3 71.16 4.56 47.77
C SER A 3 69.64 4.72 47.61
N ASP A 4 68.80 3.71 47.42
CA ASP A 4 68.92 2.29 47.69
C ASP A 4 67.82 1.60 46.85
N ASP A 5 68.16 0.45 46.27
CA ASP A 5 67.26 -0.70 46.03
C ASP A 5 66.68 -1.18 47.41
N PRO A 6 65.94 -2.31 47.62
CA PRO A 6 65.60 -3.42 46.73
C PRO A 6 64.16 -4.01 46.91
N LYS A 7 63.81 -4.86 45.92
CA LYS A 7 63.24 -6.23 46.01
C LYS A 7 62.03 -6.60 46.91
N HIS A 8 61.14 -7.31 46.22
CA HIS A 8 60.55 -8.63 46.53
C HIS A 8 59.42 -8.77 47.57
N SER A 9 58.30 -9.33 47.09
CA SER A 9 57.67 -10.59 47.56
C SER A 9 56.15 -10.48 47.39
N ALA A 10 55.53 -11.26 46.52
CA ALA A 10 55.24 -12.69 46.65
C ALA A 10 54.13 -13.00 47.67
N GLY A 11 53.01 -13.52 47.14
CA GLY A 11 52.05 -14.35 47.86
C GLY A 11 51.28 -13.63 48.98
N MET A 12 50.24 -14.17 49.56
CA MET A 12 49.52 -15.42 49.41
C MET A 12 48.33 -15.24 50.36
N ILE A 13 47.12 -15.51 49.87
CA ILE A 13 46.07 -16.30 50.53
C ILE A 13 46.06 -16.23 52.06
N ARG A 14 44.93 -15.79 52.67
CA ARG A 14 44.15 -16.58 53.65
C ARG A 14 43.00 -15.78 54.28
N PRO A 15 42.02 -16.46 54.93
CA PRO A 15 40.61 -16.31 54.63
C PRO A 15 39.82 -15.96 55.90
N PHE A 16 38.55 -16.40 55.97
CA PHE A 16 37.85 -16.76 57.21
C PHE A 16 37.45 -15.57 58.12
N LEU A 17 36.15 -15.27 58.16
CA LEU A 17 35.17 -15.86 59.08
C LEU A 17 35.11 -15.09 60.42
N HIS A 18 33.91 -14.55 60.63
CA HIS A 18 33.18 -14.44 61.88
C HIS A 18 33.75 -13.55 62.99
N HIS A 19 33.05 -12.47 63.32
CA HIS A 19 31.86 -12.45 64.21
C HIS A 19 32.22 -12.74 65.67
N LEU A 20 31.62 -11.90 66.53
CA LEU A 20 31.42 -11.98 67.98
C LEU A 20 32.22 -10.88 68.73
N GLU A 21 31.67 -9.97 69.53
CA GLU A 21 30.36 -9.82 70.19
C GLU A 21 30.32 -8.43 70.90
N TYR A 22 29.21 -8.12 71.58
CA TYR A 22 29.06 -7.15 72.70
C TYR A 22 29.02 -5.65 72.29
N PHE A 23 27.93 -4.89 72.44
CA PHE A 23 27.15 -4.68 73.65
C PHE A 23 25.70 -4.27 73.36
N ARG A 24 24.81 -4.77 74.24
CA ARG A 24 23.39 -4.44 74.41
C ARG A 24 23.19 -2.98 74.84
N ALA A 25 22.21 -2.28 74.28
CA ALA A 25 21.25 -1.46 75.06
C ALA A 25 20.17 -0.80 74.19
N ILE A 26 18.92 -1.15 74.50
CA ILE A 26 17.73 -0.29 74.52
C ILE A 26 17.05 0.01 73.17
N ARG A 27 15.92 -0.69 73.00
CA ARG A 27 14.90 -0.59 71.96
C ARG A 27 14.30 0.82 71.87
N MET A 28 14.33 1.44 70.70
CA MET A 28 13.27 2.39 70.30
C MET A 28 13.00 2.32 68.80
N ARG A 29 11.96 1.53 68.48
CA ARG A 29 10.95 1.64 67.41
C ARG A 29 11.37 2.05 65.99
N MET A 30 10.88 1.21 65.05
CA MET A 30 10.73 1.42 63.60
C MET A 30 12.02 1.21 62.80
N ARG A 31 12.39 -0.05 62.56
CA ARG A 31 11.99 -0.83 61.35
C ARG A 31 12.12 -0.01 60.06
N ALA A 32 13.32 -0.14 59.48
CA ALA A 32 13.58 -0.37 58.07
C ALA A 32 12.95 0.61 57.08
N ARG A 33 13.80 1.38 56.38
CA ARG A 33 13.75 1.63 54.92
C ARG A 33 14.88 2.57 54.50
N LEU A 34 16.11 2.08 54.61
CA LEU A 34 17.25 2.51 53.80
C LEU A 34 17.76 1.17 53.22
N PRO A 35 17.82 0.88 51.90
CA PRO A 35 17.86 1.76 50.72
C PRO A 35 16.99 1.22 49.53
N LEU A 36 15.96 1.92 49.08
CA LEU A 36 15.19 1.53 47.87
C LEU A 36 15.00 2.72 46.90
N LEU A 37 16.03 3.53 46.70
CA LEU A 37 15.98 4.65 45.76
C LEU A 37 17.06 4.60 44.66
N LEU A 38 17.96 3.61 44.66
CA LEU A 38 18.99 3.45 43.63
C LEU A 38 18.81 2.20 42.74
N ALA A 39 17.65 1.52 42.83
CA ALA A 39 17.31 0.38 41.97
C ALA A 39 16.15 0.70 40.99
N LEU A 40 15.84 1.98 40.76
CA LEU A 40 14.75 2.42 39.87
C LEU A 40 15.22 3.20 38.62
N LEU A 41 16.53 3.39 38.44
CA LEU A 41 17.08 4.17 37.31
C LEU A 41 17.61 3.30 36.15
N GLY A 42 17.53 1.96 36.24
CA GLY A 42 18.15 1.04 35.28
C GLY A 42 17.24 0.47 34.19
N THR A 43 15.92 0.72 34.20
CA THR A 43 14.95 0.07 33.28
C THR A 43 14.30 1.04 32.29
N VAL A 44 14.89 2.23 32.05
CA VAL A 44 14.30 3.27 31.18
C VAL A 44 14.90 3.28 29.76
N GLY A 45 15.88 2.42 29.47
CA GLY A 45 16.48 2.32 28.13
C GLY A 45 15.83 1.24 27.28
N LEU A 46 15.42 1.60 26.05
CA LEU A 46 14.81 0.76 24.99
C LEU A 46 13.27 0.67 24.96
N PHE A 47 12.59 1.81 25.01
CA PHE A 47 11.31 1.94 24.28
C PHE A 47 11.63 2.52 22.89
N SER A 48 11.85 1.63 21.91
CA SER A 48 11.91 2.02 20.49
C SER A 48 10.51 2.48 20.08
N VAL A 49 10.32 3.79 19.95
CA VAL A 49 9.07 4.36 19.42
C VAL A 49 9.04 4.04 17.92
N VAL A 50 8.31 3.00 17.54
CA VAL A 50 7.96 2.74 16.15
C VAL A 50 6.92 3.80 15.77
N LEU A 51 7.33 4.84 15.05
CA LEU A 51 6.38 5.76 14.43
C LEU A 51 5.67 5.00 13.31
N PRO A 52 4.33 5.02 13.24
CA PRO A 52 3.61 4.45 12.11
C PRO A 52 4.00 5.23 10.85
N ASP A 53 4.41 4.52 9.80
CA ASP A 53 4.54 5.12 8.48
C ASP A 53 3.20 5.74 8.08
N PRO A 54 3.19 6.94 7.48
CA PRO A 54 1.96 7.52 6.95
C PRO A 54 1.37 6.52 5.96
N ALA A 55 0.15 6.07 6.25
CA ALA A 55 -0.59 5.21 5.34
C ALA A 55 -0.83 5.99 4.04
N ALA A 56 -0.07 5.65 2.99
CA ALA A 56 -0.25 6.24 1.67
C ALA A 56 -1.63 5.84 1.15
N ALA A 57 -2.50 6.83 0.99
CA ALA A 57 -3.81 6.65 0.43
C ALA A 57 -3.65 6.86 -1.09
N ASP A 58 -3.55 5.76 -1.83
CA ASP A 58 -3.27 5.77 -3.27
C ASP A 58 -4.33 4.96 -4.02
N PHE A 59 -4.52 5.24 -5.32
CA PHE A 59 -5.22 4.32 -6.22
C PHE A 59 -4.22 3.36 -6.84
N ARG A 60 -4.29 2.08 -6.47
CA ARG A 60 -3.37 1.04 -6.92
C ARG A 60 -4.07 0.00 -7.78
N LEU A 61 -3.32 -0.58 -8.70
CA LEU A 61 -3.77 -1.71 -9.49
C LEU A 61 -2.76 -2.85 -9.38
N CYS A 62 -3.24 -4.02 -8.99
CA CYS A 62 -2.48 -5.26 -8.96
C CYS A 62 -2.86 -6.13 -10.15
N ASN A 63 -1.90 -6.36 -11.04
CA ASN A 63 -2.01 -7.35 -12.08
C ASN A 63 -1.71 -8.73 -11.49
N ARG A 64 -2.74 -9.57 -11.34
CA ARG A 64 -2.60 -10.97 -10.86
C ARG A 64 -2.62 -11.97 -12.01
N THR A 65 -2.51 -11.50 -13.25
CA THR A 65 -2.39 -12.34 -14.44
C THR A 65 -0.94 -12.71 -14.72
N GLN A 66 -0.74 -13.66 -15.64
CA GLN A 66 0.58 -14.01 -16.16
C GLN A 66 1.08 -13.11 -17.30
N SER A 67 0.24 -12.19 -17.78
CA SER A 67 0.55 -11.30 -18.89
C SER A 67 0.96 -9.91 -18.42
N ARG A 68 1.63 -9.16 -19.28
CA ARG A 68 1.77 -7.70 -19.13
C ARG A 68 0.46 -7.02 -19.49
N VAL A 69 0.05 -6.07 -18.66
CA VAL A 69 -1.23 -5.39 -18.83
C VAL A 69 -1.01 -3.90 -19.00
N GLY A 70 -1.57 -3.35 -20.06
CA GLY A 70 -1.71 -1.92 -20.28
C GLY A 70 -2.94 -1.40 -19.57
N VAL A 71 -2.83 -0.29 -18.84
CA VAL A 71 -3.94 0.30 -18.10
C VAL A 71 -4.13 1.76 -18.48
N ALA A 72 -5.40 2.18 -18.57
CA ALA A 72 -5.83 3.56 -18.59
C ALA A 72 -6.83 3.80 -17.44
N ILE A 73 -6.82 5.00 -16.87
CA ILE A 73 -7.73 5.40 -15.80
C ILE A 73 -8.48 6.68 -16.20
N GLY A 74 -9.76 6.75 -15.82
CA GLY A 74 -10.60 7.92 -15.94
C GLY A 74 -11.12 8.36 -14.57
N TYR A 75 -11.15 9.66 -14.33
CA TYR A 75 -11.64 10.22 -13.08
C TYR A 75 -12.22 11.62 -13.29
N LYS A 76 -12.95 12.11 -12.30
CA LYS A 76 -13.51 13.47 -12.31
C LYS A 76 -12.49 14.46 -11.74
N GLU A 77 -12.12 15.47 -12.52
CA GLU A 77 -11.28 16.60 -12.12
C GLU A 77 -12.20 17.82 -11.92
N GLY A 78 -12.75 17.98 -10.71
CA GLY A 78 -13.76 18.98 -10.41
C GLY A 78 -15.09 18.70 -11.11
N GLU A 79 -15.49 19.58 -12.04
CA GLU A 79 -16.68 19.37 -12.89
C GLU A 79 -16.35 18.70 -14.23
N ASN A 80 -15.06 18.54 -14.55
CA ASN A 80 -14.61 17.95 -15.81
C ASN A 80 -14.20 16.49 -15.63
N TRP A 81 -14.09 15.79 -16.75
CA TRP A 81 -13.53 14.44 -16.80
C TRP A 81 -12.09 14.49 -17.31
N ALA A 82 -11.24 13.64 -16.76
CA ALA A 82 -9.90 13.40 -17.25
C ALA A 82 -9.69 11.89 -17.46
N THR A 83 -8.95 11.54 -18.50
CA THR A 83 -8.42 10.20 -18.72
C THR A 83 -6.92 10.24 -18.91
N GLU A 84 -6.25 9.23 -18.35
CA GLU A 84 -4.81 9.06 -18.41
C GLU A 84 -4.48 7.61 -18.77
N GLY A 85 -3.29 7.39 -19.35
CA GLY A 85 -2.78 6.08 -19.75
C GLY A 85 -1.49 6.28 -20.56
N TRP A 86 -0.72 5.27 -20.95
CA TRP A 86 -0.84 3.88 -20.56
C TRP A 86 0.17 3.57 -19.45
N TRP A 87 -0.30 3.02 -18.34
CA TRP A 87 0.60 2.32 -17.43
C TRP A 87 0.87 0.93 -17.97
N ASN A 88 2.12 0.49 -17.89
CA ASN A 88 2.51 -0.87 -18.25
C ASN A 88 2.85 -1.64 -16.98
N ILE A 89 1.98 -2.58 -16.61
CA ILE A 89 2.07 -3.31 -15.35
C ILE A 89 2.49 -4.74 -15.65
N ALA A 90 3.65 -5.13 -15.13
CA ALA A 90 4.18 -6.47 -15.30
C ALA A 90 3.27 -7.54 -14.66
N ALA A 91 3.40 -8.78 -15.12
CA ALA A 91 2.71 -9.93 -14.53
C ALA A 91 3.00 -10.03 -13.03
N ASN A 92 1.97 -10.38 -12.25
CA ASN A 92 2.04 -10.57 -10.80
C ASN A 92 2.57 -9.35 -9.99
N SER A 93 2.48 -8.13 -10.55
CA SER A 93 2.98 -6.90 -9.91
C SER A 93 1.84 -5.91 -9.60
N CYS A 94 2.13 -4.90 -8.79
CA CYS A 94 1.18 -3.83 -8.49
C CYS A 94 1.80 -2.46 -8.71
N GLU A 95 1.07 -1.58 -9.38
CA GLU A 95 1.47 -0.20 -9.63
C GLU A 95 0.49 0.80 -9.02
N THR A 96 0.97 2.03 -8.81
CA THR A 96 0.15 3.15 -8.35
C THR A 96 -0.25 4.00 -9.54
N LEU A 97 -1.55 4.10 -9.81
CA LEU A 97 -2.09 4.85 -10.94
C LEU A 97 -2.32 6.32 -10.55
N LEU A 98 -2.85 6.56 -9.35
CA LEU A 98 -3.02 7.90 -8.78
C LEU A 98 -2.41 7.92 -7.38
N ARG A 99 -1.65 8.98 -7.09
CA ARG A 99 -1.04 9.19 -5.77
C ARG A 99 -1.88 10.15 -4.92
N GLY A 100 -1.96 9.86 -3.63
CA GLY A 100 -2.63 10.72 -2.66
C GLY A 100 -4.13 10.47 -2.54
N ASP A 101 -4.72 11.10 -1.53
CA ASP A 101 -6.11 10.88 -1.11
C ASP A 101 -7.09 10.94 -2.29
N LEU A 102 -7.85 9.85 -2.46
CA LEU A 102 -8.94 9.79 -3.41
C LEU A 102 -10.09 10.69 -2.96
N VAL A 103 -10.43 11.64 -3.82
CA VAL A 103 -11.48 12.64 -3.56
C VAL A 103 -12.83 12.27 -4.18
N ALA A 104 -12.83 11.39 -5.18
CA ALA A 104 -14.03 10.87 -5.82
C ALA A 104 -14.39 9.47 -5.29
N ARG A 105 -15.68 9.12 -5.37
CA ARG A 105 -16.15 7.77 -5.06
C ARG A 105 -15.94 6.79 -6.22
N PHE A 106 -16.14 7.26 -7.45
CA PHE A 106 -16.08 6.43 -8.65
C PHE A 106 -14.85 6.77 -9.49
N TYR A 107 -14.12 5.74 -9.88
CA TYR A 107 -13.02 5.79 -10.83
C TYR A 107 -13.30 4.81 -11.95
N TYR A 108 -12.74 5.07 -13.13
CA TYR A 108 -13.01 4.31 -14.32
C TYR A 108 -11.72 3.68 -14.80
N LEU A 109 -11.72 2.39 -15.12
CA LEU A 109 -10.53 1.68 -15.58
C LEU A 109 -10.76 1.02 -16.92
N TYR A 110 -9.75 1.07 -17.77
CA TYR A 110 -9.66 0.22 -18.95
C TYR A 110 -8.32 -0.47 -18.92
N ALA A 111 -8.28 -1.75 -19.25
CA ALA A 111 -7.02 -2.47 -19.32
C ALA A 111 -7.00 -3.44 -20.51
N VAL A 112 -5.81 -3.70 -21.04
CA VAL A 112 -5.57 -4.59 -22.18
C VAL A 112 -4.48 -5.57 -21.81
N ASP A 113 -4.73 -6.86 -22.05
CA ASP A 113 -3.68 -7.87 -21.97
C ASP A 113 -2.83 -7.81 -23.25
N TYR A 114 -1.56 -7.44 -23.10
CA TYR A 114 -0.65 -7.27 -24.24
C TYR A 114 -0.07 -8.58 -24.78
N ASP A 115 -0.13 -9.67 -24.01
CA ASP A 115 0.53 -10.93 -24.36
C ASP A 115 -0.48 -11.96 -24.89
N GLN A 116 -1.62 -12.13 -24.22
CA GLN A 116 -2.68 -13.08 -24.60
C GLN A 116 -3.86 -12.42 -25.31
N GLY A 117 -3.95 -11.10 -25.26
CA GLY A 117 -5.10 -10.36 -25.78
C GLY A 117 -6.32 -10.41 -24.86
N GLY A 118 -7.34 -9.64 -25.23
CA GLY A 118 -8.51 -9.40 -24.39
C GLY A 118 -8.35 -8.15 -23.53
N GLU A 119 -9.45 -7.74 -22.89
CA GLU A 119 -9.51 -6.44 -22.21
C GLU A 119 -10.33 -6.51 -20.93
N TRP A 120 -10.14 -5.55 -20.05
CA TRP A 120 -11.04 -5.24 -18.95
C TRP A 120 -11.74 -3.94 -19.33
N SER A 121 -12.97 -4.07 -19.83
CA SER A 121 -13.75 -2.96 -20.36
C SER A 121 -15.13 -2.89 -19.71
N GLY A 122 -15.79 -1.75 -19.90
CA GLY A 122 -17.11 -1.52 -19.35
C GLY A 122 -17.95 -0.58 -20.21
N LYS A 123 -18.98 0.00 -19.60
CA LYS A 123 -19.99 0.80 -20.31
C LYS A 123 -19.73 2.31 -20.26
N ALA A 124 -18.76 2.76 -19.48
CA ALA A 124 -18.43 4.18 -19.35
C ALA A 124 -17.48 4.60 -20.48
N PHE A 125 -18.01 5.20 -21.53
CA PHE A 125 -17.20 5.58 -22.69
C PHE A 125 -16.40 6.85 -22.43
N MET A 126 -15.09 6.78 -22.66
CA MET A 126 -14.15 7.89 -22.49
C MET A 126 -13.10 7.87 -23.61
N CYS A 127 -12.31 8.94 -23.72
CA CYS A 127 -11.31 9.09 -24.77
C CYS A 127 -9.98 8.42 -24.42
N THR A 128 -9.36 7.72 -25.38
CA THR A 128 -8.01 7.16 -25.27
C THR A 128 -7.20 7.43 -26.54
N ARG A 129 -5.91 7.05 -26.55
CA ARG A 129 -5.05 7.08 -27.74
C ARG A 129 -3.93 6.04 -27.62
N ASP A 130 -3.25 5.75 -28.72
CA ASP A 130 -2.25 4.67 -28.81
C ASP A 130 -1.01 4.84 -27.91
N LYS A 131 -0.59 6.08 -27.63
CA LYS A 131 0.60 6.41 -26.82
C LYS A 131 0.19 6.97 -25.47
N GLU A 132 1.16 7.11 -24.56
CA GLU A 132 0.94 7.77 -23.28
C GLU A 132 0.24 9.15 -23.43
N PHE A 133 -0.68 9.42 -22.52
CA PHE A 133 -1.69 10.42 -22.64
C PHE A 133 -2.25 10.91 -21.31
N THR A 134 -2.66 12.18 -21.37
CA THR A 134 -3.67 12.78 -20.51
C THR A 134 -4.66 13.50 -21.44
N ILE A 135 -5.96 13.23 -21.31
CA ILE A 135 -7.01 13.85 -22.11
C ILE A 135 -8.05 14.41 -21.16
N ARG A 136 -8.38 15.69 -21.31
CA ARG A 136 -9.51 16.32 -20.60
C ARG A 136 -10.75 16.30 -21.48
N GLY A 137 -11.91 16.01 -20.89
CA GLY A 137 -13.18 15.87 -21.59
C GLY A 137 -13.35 14.49 -22.24
N VAL A 138 -14.59 14.00 -22.24
CA VAL A 138 -14.99 12.67 -22.76
C VAL A 138 -15.89 12.76 -23.99
N GLU A 139 -16.24 13.99 -24.37
CA GLU A 139 -17.03 14.35 -25.54
C GLU A 139 -16.20 14.32 -26.82
N ASP A 140 -16.87 13.96 -27.91
CA ASP A 140 -16.39 14.03 -29.30
C ASP A 140 -15.00 13.40 -29.54
N CYS A 141 -14.66 12.31 -28.83
CA CYS A 141 -13.34 11.66 -28.90
C CYS A 141 -12.85 11.49 -30.35
N LEU A 142 -13.68 10.88 -31.20
CA LEU A 142 -13.31 10.60 -32.60
C LEU A 142 -13.07 11.89 -33.42
N ALA A 143 -13.91 12.92 -33.23
CA ALA A 143 -13.73 14.19 -33.94
C ALA A 143 -12.48 14.96 -33.47
N ARG A 144 -12.04 14.69 -32.23
CA ARG A 144 -10.80 15.21 -31.64
C ARG A 144 -9.57 14.36 -31.95
N GLY A 145 -9.72 13.25 -32.70
CA GLY A 145 -8.63 12.35 -33.08
C GLY A 145 -8.24 11.34 -32.00
N PHE A 146 -9.14 11.05 -31.07
CA PHE A 146 -8.99 10.05 -30.01
C PHE A 146 -9.92 8.85 -30.24
N ASP A 147 -9.59 7.73 -29.64
CA ASP A 147 -10.45 6.55 -29.63
C ASP A 147 -11.54 6.65 -28.56
N ARG A 148 -12.68 6.01 -28.83
CA ARG A 148 -13.79 5.93 -27.88
C ARG A 148 -13.79 4.55 -27.22
N THR A 149 -13.30 4.48 -25.99
CA THR A 149 -13.08 3.21 -25.27
C THR A 149 -14.03 3.08 -24.09
N GLY A 150 -14.50 1.87 -23.82
CA GLY A 150 -15.40 1.58 -22.71
C GLY A 150 -14.62 1.21 -21.43
N PHE A 151 -14.72 2.03 -20.40
CA PHE A 151 -14.11 1.81 -19.10
C PHE A 151 -15.09 1.10 -18.15
N LEU A 152 -14.55 0.24 -17.29
CA LEU A 152 -15.24 -0.37 -16.16
C LEU A 152 -15.29 0.62 -14.99
N GLU A 153 -16.43 0.70 -14.32
CA GLU A 153 -16.59 1.56 -13.14
C GLU A 153 -16.12 0.84 -11.88
N VAL A 154 -15.34 1.53 -11.07
CA VAL A 154 -14.85 1.09 -9.76
C VAL A 154 -15.42 1.99 -8.69
N ASP A 155 -16.27 1.42 -7.82
CA ASP A 155 -16.79 2.08 -6.63
C ASP A 155 -15.83 1.88 -5.46
N THR A 156 -15.09 2.94 -5.11
CA THR A 156 -14.13 2.95 -3.99
C THR A 156 -14.80 3.08 -2.63
N LYS A 157 -16.14 3.18 -2.57
CA LYS A 157 -16.91 3.37 -1.34
C LYS A 157 -16.44 4.57 -0.52
N GLU A 158 -16.01 5.63 -1.21
CA GLU A 158 -15.52 6.89 -0.61
C GLU A 158 -14.26 6.71 0.25
N GLN A 159 -13.52 5.62 0.02
CA GLN A 159 -12.24 5.41 0.67
C GLN A 159 -11.14 6.27 0.05
N LYS A 160 -10.25 6.77 0.90
CA LYS A 160 -9.11 7.62 0.50
C LYS A 160 -8.03 6.87 -0.30
N GLY A 161 -8.02 5.55 -0.25
CA GLY A 161 -7.10 4.71 -1.00
C GLY A 161 -7.83 3.44 -1.42
N TRP A 162 -7.48 2.91 -2.59
CA TRP A 162 -8.17 1.76 -3.17
C TRP A 162 -7.22 0.90 -3.97
N THR A 163 -7.43 -0.42 -3.96
CA THR A 163 -6.65 -1.35 -4.79
C THR A 163 -7.56 -2.22 -5.64
N VAL A 164 -7.39 -2.15 -6.95
CA VAL A 164 -8.06 -3.03 -7.90
C VAL A 164 -7.18 -4.24 -8.21
N GLN A 165 -7.77 -5.42 -8.35
CA GLN A 165 -7.07 -6.63 -8.75
C GLN A 165 -7.59 -7.11 -10.11
N LEU A 166 -6.71 -7.21 -11.09
CA LEU A 166 -7.02 -7.78 -12.39
C LEU A 166 -6.63 -9.26 -12.39
N THR A 167 -7.57 -10.10 -12.83
CA THR A 167 -7.42 -11.54 -13.00
C THR A 167 -7.98 -11.95 -14.36
N GLU A 168 -7.62 -13.12 -14.87
CA GLU A 168 -8.17 -13.62 -16.14
C GLU A 168 -9.69 -13.87 -16.03
N SER A 169 -10.18 -14.20 -14.82
CA SER A 169 -11.60 -14.45 -14.55
C SER A 169 -12.49 -13.22 -14.61
N ASN A 170 -11.94 -12.01 -14.42
CA ASN A 170 -12.69 -10.76 -14.50
C ASN A 170 -12.42 -9.99 -15.81
N GLN A 171 -11.74 -10.63 -16.76
CA GLN A 171 -11.49 -10.09 -18.10
C GLN A 171 -12.78 -10.11 -18.94
N THR A 172 -13.05 -8.99 -19.60
CA THR A 172 -14.18 -8.81 -20.52
C THR A 172 -13.72 -9.16 -21.93
N GLY A 173 -14.17 -10.30 -22.47
CA GLY A 173 -13.79 -10.71 -23.82
C GLY A 173 -13.16 -12.09 -23.93
N THR A 174 -12.90 -12.76 -22.81
CA THR A 174 -12.69 -14.22 -22.80
C THR A 174 -14.05 -14.88 -22.93
N ARG A 175 -14.66 -14.77 -24.12
CA ARG A 175 -15.75 -15.66 -24.49
C ARG A 175 -15.18 -17.08 -24.41
N PRO A 176 -15.79 -18.03 -23.67
CA PRO A 176 -15.47 -19.44 -23.87
C PRO A 176 -15.61 -19.70 -25.35
N GLN A 177 -14.52 -20.09 -26.01
CA GLN A 177 -14.51 -20.44 -27.43
C GLN A 177 -15.51 -21.60 -27.60
N GLY A 178 -16.76 -21.27 -27.91
CA GLY A 178 -17.89 -22.20 -27.81
C GLY A 178 -19.27 -21.52 -27.69
N ALA A 179 -19.36 -20.29 -27.20
CA ALA A 179 -20.61 -19.53 -27.26
C ALA A 179 -20.67 -18.73 -28.57
N ALA A 180 -21.54 -19.14 -29.49
CA ALA A 180 -21.85 -18.37 -30.70
C ALA A 180 -22.21 -16.91 -30.36
N SER A 181 -21.77 -15.95 -31.19
CA SER A 181 -22.20 -14.56 -31.06
C SER A 181 -23.73 -14.47 -31.08
N PRO A 182 -24.36 -13.67 -30.19
CA PRO A 182 -25.75 -13.29 -30.39
C PRO A 182 -25.83 -12.62 -31.77
N ALA A 183 -26.73 -13.10 -32.62
CA ALA A 183 -26.98 -12.49 -33.91
C ALA A 183 -27.33 -10.99 -33.72
N PRO A 184 -27.01 -10.11 -34.69
CA PRO A 184 -27.40 -8.71 -34.63
C PRO A 184 -28.92 -8.61 -34.40
N MET A 185 -29.34 -7.86 -33.38
CA MET A 185 -30.76 -7.59 -33.16
C MET A 185 -31.35 -6.92 -34.41
N PRO A 186 -32.54 -7.33 -34.89
CA PRO A 186 -33.18 -6.68 -36.02
C PRO A 186 -33.48 -5.21 -35.69
N PRO A 187 -33.40 -4.30 -36.67
CA PRO A 187 -33.72 -2.89 -36.47
C PRO A 187 -35.17 -2.72 -35.99
N PRO A 188 -35.46 -1.68 -35.17
CA PRO A 188 -36.81 -1.41 -34.70
C PRO A 188 -37.76 -1.16 -35.88
N ALA A 189 -38.96 -1.74 -35.81
CA ALA A 189 -39.97 -1.58 -36.84
C ALA A 189 -40.35 -0.09 -37.02
N PRO A 190 -40.55 0.38 -38.26
CA PRO A 190 -40.97 1.75 -38.50
C PRO A 190 -42.34 2.03 -37.87
N PRO A 191 -42.59 3.27 -37.38
CA PRO A 191 -43.85 3.61 -36.74
C PRO A 191 -45.01 3.47 -37.73
N ALA A 192 -46.12 2.88 -37.27
CA ALA A 192 -47.35 2.75 -38.04
C ALA A 192 -47.90 4.14 -38.39
N ARG A 193 -48.06 4.43 -39.69
CA ARG A 193 -48.80 5.62 -40.15
C ARG A 193 -50.25 5.50 -39.68
N ARG A 194 -50.71 6.54 -38.99
CA ARG A 194 -52.11 6.73 -38.60
C ARG A 194 -52.86 7.43 -39.72
#